data_AF-A0A6L7W9M7-F1
#
_entry.id   AF-A0A6L7W9M7-F1
#
_cell.length_a   1.000
_cell.length_b   1.000
_cell.length_c   1.000
_cell.angle_alpha   90.00
_cell.angle_beta   90.00
_cell.angle_gamma   90.00
#
_symmetry.space_group_name_H-M   'P 1'
#
loop_
_entity.id
_entity.type
_entity.pdbx_description
1 polymer ?
#
loop_
_entity_poly.entity_id
_entity_poly.type
_entity_poly.pdbx_seq_one_letter_code
_entity_poly.pdbx_strand_id
1 'polypeptide(L)'
;MALIENLEHEGWEEFLRDSFRYALEVLKNDRFRSVGSSVDDLKSWLTVGGVARVREHLNKQMEMRRFPLSRKSAVNDCIEHLVQENRGALLDLMAAGIVPATRQDQCEIHGLSEQDFQDILSRIIAGERPFEEWMHAHGHSDEEIEEIYKIIDQWLMQKGIIPH
;
A
#
# COMPACT_ATOMS: atom_id res chain seq x y z
N MET A 1 -20.08 -15.72 6.37
CA MET A 1 -20.14 -14.42 7.07
C MET A 1 -19.32 -13.42 6.29
N ALA A 2 -19.83 -12.21 6.14
CA ALA A 2 -19.09 -11.10 5.54
C ALA A 2 -17.95 -10.67 6.48
N LEU A 3 -16.95 -9.94 5.96
CA LEU A 3 -15.82 -9.51 6.79
C LEU A 3 -16.29 -8.72 8.01
N ILE A 4 -17.21 -7.77 7.83
CA ILE A 4 -17.72 -6.91 8.91
C ILE A 4 -18.36 -7.69 10.05
N GLU A 5 -19.02 -8.82 9.76
CA GLU A 5 -19.67 -9.65 10.79
C GLU A 5 -18.62 -10.28 11.70
N ASN A 6 -17.48 -10.69 11.15
CA ASN A 6 -16.38 -11.23 11.95
C ASN A 6 -15.71 -10.15 12.81
N LEU A 7 -15.77 -8.88 12.39
CA LEU A 7 -15.22 -7.76 13.16
C LEU A 7 -16.05 -7.39 14.40
N GLU A 8 -17.28 -7.91 14.53
CA GLU A 8 -18.13 -7.71 15.70
C GLU A 8 -17.79 -8.66 16.85
N HIS A 9 -17.11 -9.76 16.56
CA HIS A 9 -16.85 -10.84 17.51
C HIS A 9 -15.50 -10.69 18.22
N GLU A 10 -15.33 -11.41 19.32
CA GLU A 10 -14.02 -11.62 19.94
C GLU A 10 -13.12 -12.41 18.97
N GLY A 11 -11.80 -12.15 19.00
CA GLY A 11 -10.86 -12.77 18.06
C GLY A 11 -10.83 -12.15 16.66
N TRP A 12 -11.54 -11.02 16.44
CA TRP A 12 -11.57 -10.35 15.14
C TRP A 12 -10.18 -9.97 14.59
N GLU A 13 -9.21 -9.70 15.46
CA GLU A 13 -7.88 -9.24 15.03
C GLU A 13 -7.13 -10.37 14.30
N GLU A 14 -7.07 -11.56 14.89
CA GLU A 14 -6.46 -12.75 14.28
C GLU A 14 -7.19 -13.10 12.98
N PHE A 15 -8.52 -13.07 12.99
CA PHE A 15 -9.33 -13.31 11.81
C PHE A 15 -9.03 -12.32 10.67
N LEU A 16 -8.93 -11.03 10.99
CA LEU A 16 -8.60 -9.99 10.00
C LEU A 16 -7.21 -10.21 9.44
N ARG A 17 -6.23 -10.54 10.30
CA ARG A 17 -4.84 -10.80 9.89
C ARG A 17 -4.75 -11.98 8.94
N ASP A 18 -5.37 -13.10 9.28
CA ASP A 18 -5.36 -14.30 8.46
C ASP A 18 -6.11 -14.10 7.14
N SER A 19 -7.27 -13.45 7.19
CA SER A 19 -8.06 -13.13 5.98
C SER A 19 -7.29 -12.20 5.05
N PHE A 20 -6.60 -11.20 5.58
CA PHE A 20 -5.79 -10.26 4.80
C PHE A 20 -4.61 -10.96 4.14
N ARG A 21 -3.83 -11.73 4.91
CA ARG A 21 -2.69 -12.49 4.36
C ARG A 21 -3.15 -13.47 3.28
N TYR A 22 -4.24 -14.19 3.53
CA TYR A 22 -4.77 -15.14 2.57
C TYR A 22 -5.33 -14.46 1.31
N ALA A 23 -5.96 -13.27 1.44
CA ALA A 23 -6.37 -12.48 0.29
C ALA A 23 -5.18 -12.13 -0.61
N LEU A 24 -4.05 -11.69 -0.04
CA LEU A 24 -2.84 -11.39 -0.81
C LEU A 24 -2.27 -12.64 -1.50
N GLU A 25 -2.22 -13.77 -0.80
CA GLU A 25 -1.76 -15.04 -1.37
C GLU A 25 -2.62 -15.48 -2.56
N VAL A 26 -3.94 -15.39 -2.42
CA VAL A 26 -4.89 -15.75 -3.49
C VAL A 26 -4.76 -14.77 -4.65
N LEU A 27 -4.61 -13.46 -4.41
CA LEU A 27 -4.36 -12.49 -5.49
C LEU A 27 -3.08 -12.78 -6.26
N LYS A 28 -2.03 -13.23 -5.58
CA LYS A 28 -0.74 -13.56 -6.19
C LYS A 28 -0.81 -14.83 -7.03
N ASN A 29 -1.48 -15.87 -6.53
CA ASN A 29 -1.40 -17.22 -7.12
C ASN A 29 -2.62 -17.63 -7.94
N ASP A 30 -3.83 -17.18 -7.57
CA ASP A 30 -5.09 -17.60 -8.20
C ASP A 30 -6.21 -16.56 -7.98
N ARG A 31 -6.06 -15.39 -8.60
CA ARG A 31 -6.89 -14.20 -8.32
C ARG A 31 -8.39 -14.42 -8.50
N PHE A 32 -8.81 -15.33 -9.38
CA PHE A 32 -10.21 -15.58 -9.71
C PHE A 32 -10.86 -16.66 -8.85
N ARG A 33 -10.09 -17.37 -8.04
CA ARG A 33 -10.60 -18.41 -7.14
C ARG A 33 -11.46 -17.80 -6.05
N SER A 34 -12.69 -18.30 -5.91
CA SER A 34 -13.51 -18.01 -4.74
C SER A 34 -13.03 -18.85 -3.56
N VAL A 35 -12.92 -18.21 -2.40
CA VAL A 35 -12.32 -18.80 -1.20
C VAL A 35 -13.16 -18.57 0.05
N GLY A 36 -14.01 -17.53 0.09
CA GLY A 36 -14.91 -17.25 1.20
C GLY A 36 -15.24 -15.76 1.29
N SER A 37 -16.46 -15.43 1.73
CA SER A 37 -17.00 -14.06 1.64
C SER A 37 -16.08 -12.98 2.21
N SER A 38 -15.50 -13.16 3.40
CA SER A 38 -14.60 -12.16 4.00
C SER A 38 -13.33 -11.91 3.17
N VAL A 39 -12.78 -12.97 2.57
CA VAL A 39 -11.56 -12.91 1.78
C VAL A 39 -11.88 -12.39 0.37
N ASP A 40 -13.03 -12.78 -0.19
CA ASP A 40 -13.52 -12.27 -1.47
C ASP A 40 -13.88 -10.77 -1.38
N ASP A 41 -14.40 -10.29 -0.23
CA ASP A 41 -14.58 -8.86 0.07
C ASP A 41 -13.23 -8.12 -0.01
N LEU A 42 -12.21 -8.61 0.71
CA LEU A 42 -10.87 -8.01 0.72
C LEU A 42 -10.24 -8.01 -0.67
N LYS A 43 -10.28 -9.13 -1.39
CA LYS A 43 -9.78 -9.22 -2.77
C LYS A 43 -10.44 -8.19 -3.67
N SER A 44 -11.77 -8.06 -3.58
CA SER A 44 -12.54 -7.11 -4.38
C SER A 44 -12.11 -5.67 -4.08
N TRP A 45 -12.00 -5.30 -2.80
CA TRP A 45 -11.63 -3.95 -2.43
C TRP A 45 -10.18 -3.62 -2.77
N LEU A 46 -9.25 -4.54 -2.51
CA LEU A 46 -7.84 -4.41 -2.84
C LEU A 46 -7.63 -4.22 -4.35
N THR A 47 -8.31 -5.01 -5.19
CA THR A 47 -8.17 -4.90 -6.65
C THR A 47 -8.82 -3.65 -7.24
N VAL A 48 -9.85 -3.10 -6.59
CA VAL A 48 -10.55 -1.90 -7.05
C VAL A 48 -9.82 -0.61 -6.66
N GLY A 49 -9.22 -0.55 -5.46
CA GLY A 49 -8.64 0.70 -4.98
C GLY A 49 -7.65 0.55 -3.84
N GLY A 50 -6.97 -0.59 -3.74
CA GLY A 50 -5.89 -0.80 -2.78
C GLY A 50 -6.36 -0.81 -1.34
N VAL A 51 -5.44 -0.47 -0.44
CA VAL A 51 -5.69 -0.48 1.00
C VAL A 51 -6.61 0.67 1.38
N ALA A 52 -6.47 1.83 0.73
CA ALA A 52 -7.39 2.95 0.90
C ALA A 52 -8.86 2.54 0.74
N ARG A 53 -9.16 1.72 -0.29
CA ARG A 53 -10.52 1.20 -0.52
C ARG A 53 -10.97 0.22 0.55
N VAL A 54 -10.07 -0.62 1.07
CA VAL A 54 -10.36 -1.51 2.21
C VAL A 54 -10.76 -0.69 3.43
N ARG A 55 -9.98 0.35 3.78
CA ARG A 55 -10.28 1.26 4.90
C ARG A 55 -11.61 1.97 4.71
N GLU A 56 -11.86 2.53 3.52
CA GLU A 56 -13.11 3.24 3.21
C GLU A 56 -14.33 2.33 3.42
N HIS A 57 -14.33 1.12 2.85
CA HIS A 57 -15.45 0.19 2.98
C HIS A 57 -15.66 -0.27 4.41
N LEU A 58 -14.59 -0.64 5.11
CA LEU A 58 -14.68 -1.05 6.51
C LEU A 58 -15.20 0.07 7.41
N ASN A 59 -14.69 1.29 7.26
CA ASN A 59 -15.17 2.43 8.06
C ASN A 59 -16.66 2.70 7.82
N LYS A 60 -17.10 2.67 6.56
CA LYS A 60 -18.51 2.83 6.21
C LYS A 60 -19.38 1.71 6.80
N GLN A 61 -18.93 0.46 6.72
CA GLN A 61 -19.64 -0.69 7.28
C GLN A 61 -19.71 -0.62 8.82
N MET A 62 -18.61 -0.28 9.48
CA MET A 62 -18.55 -0.08 10.93
C MET A 62 -19.43 1.10 11.39
N GLU A 63 -19.55 2.16 10.59
CA GLU A 63 -20.51 3.25 10.84
C GLU A 63 -21.96 2.78 10.77
N MET A 64 -22.33 2.08 9.69
CA MET A 64 -23.68 1.53 9.52
C MET A 64 -24.06 0.58 10.66
N ARG A 65 -23.10 -0.23 11.12
CA ARG A 65 -23.27 -1.18 12.24
C ARG A 65 -23.05 -0.56 13.63
N ARG A 66 -22.77 0.74 13.70
CA ARG A 66 -22.58 1.50 14.95
C ARG A 66 -21.50 0.95 15.87
N PHE A 67 -20.37 0.54 15.30
CA PHE A 67 -19.20 0.14 16.09
C PHE A 67 -18.76 1.28 17.02
N PRO A 68 -18.31 0.96 18.25
CA PRO A 68 -17.67 1.92 19.13
C PRO A 68 -16.45 2.57 18.46
N LEU A 69 -16.19 3.84 18.75
CA LEU A 69 -15.02 4.56 18.22
C LEU A 69 -13.70 3.84 18.54
N SER A 70 -13.58 3.26 19.73
CA SER A 70 -12.40 2.48 20.13
C SER A 70 -12.18 1.24 19.25
N ARG A 71 -13.26 0.54 18.87
CA ARG A 71 -13.18 -0.62 17.98
C ARG A 71 -12.81 -0.18 16.55
N LYS A 72 -13.39 0.92 16.06
CA LYS A 72 -13.04 1.48 14.76
C LYS A 72 -11.56 1.87 14.69
N SER A 73 -11.05 2.55 15.72
CA SER A 73 -9.62 2.89 15.81
C SER A 73 -8.77 1.63 15.75
N ALA A 74 -9.05 0.64 16.61
CA ALA A 74 -8.30 -0.60 16.68
C ALA A 74 -8.27 -1.36 15.34
N VAL A 75 -9.39 -1.38 14.60
CA VAL A 75 -9.43 -2.00 13.26
C VAL A 75 -8.53 -1.25 12.28
N ASN A 76 -8.54 0.09 12.28
CA ASN A 76 -7.67 0.86 11.40
C ASN A 76 -6.19 0.72 11.77
N ASP A 77 -5.86 0.72 13.07
CA ASP A 77 -4.50 0.47 13.57
C ASP A 77 -4.01 -0.94 13.15
N CYS A 78 -4.90 -1.94 13.21
CA CYS A 78 -4.62 -3.29 12.74
C CYS A 78 -4.35 -3.33 11.22
N ILE A 79 -5.13 -2.61 10.42
CA ILE A 79 -4.89 -2.50 8.98
C ILE A 79 -3.54 -1.84 8.70
N GLU A 80 -3.19 -0.78 9.42
CA GLU A 80 -1.88 -0.13 9.28
C GLU A 80 -0.72 -1.09 9.58
N HIS A 81 -0.79 -1.83 10.69
CA HIS A 81 0.19 -2.88 10.98
C HIS A 81 0.26 -3.94 9.88
N LEU A 82 -0.89 -4.37 9.34
CA LEU A 82 -0.95 -5.35 8.26
C LEU A 82 -0.31 -4.87 6.96
N VAL A 83 -0.45 -3.58 6.62
CA VAL A 83 0.25 -2.99 5.46
C VAL A 83 1.75 -3.08 5.65
N GLN A 84 2.25 -2.73 6.83
CA GLN A 84 3.68 -2.76 7.12
C GLN A 84 4.23 -4.20 7.12
N GLU A 85 3.53 -5.13 7.77
CA GLU A 85 3.90 -6.56 7.82
C GLU A 85 3.92 -7.21 6.42
N ASN A 86 3.03 -6.78 5.52
CA ASN A 86 2.86 -7.38 4.19
C ASN A 86 3.35 -6.47 3.05
N ARG A 87 4.20 -5.49 3.37
CA ARG A 87 4.69 -4.46 2.43
C ARG A 87 5.24 -5.05 1.14
N GLY A 88 6.09 -6.07 1.24
CA GLY A 88 6.68 -6.73 0.07
C GLY A 88 5.64 -7.37 -0.84
N ALA A 89 4.65 -8.07 -0.27
CA ALA A 89 3.59 -8.71 -1.04
C ALA A 89 2.66 -7.67 -1.71
N LEU A 90 2.37 -6.56 -1.03
CA LEU A 90 1.59 -5.47 -1.61
C LEU A 90 2.34 -4.81 -2.79
N LEU A 91 3.64 -4.56 -2.63
CA LEU A 91 4.50 -4.03 -3.70
C LEU A 91 4.56 -4.97 -4.91
N ASP A 92 4.71 -6.29 -4.69
CA ASP A 92 4.67 -7.29 -5.76
C ASP A 92 3.35 -7.19 -6.56
N LEU A 93 2.22 -7.12 -5.84
CA LEU A 93 0.89 -7.06 -6.46
C LEU A 93 0.64 -5.74 -7.18
N MET A 94 1.19 -4.63 -6.68
CA MET A 94 1.14 -3.33 -7.35
C MET A 94 2.00 -3.30 -8.60
N ALA A 95 3.22 -3.85 -8.54
CA ALA A 95 4.10 -3.98 -9.70
C ALA A 95 3.47 -4.86 -10.79
N ALA A 96 2.70 -5.88 -10.40
CA ALA A 96 1.93 -6.72 -11.32
C ALA A 96 0.63 -6.06 -11.84
N GLY A 97 0.29 -4.85 -11.38
CA GLY A 97 -0.94 -4.14 -11.74
C GLY A 97 -2.23 -4.80 -11.23
N ILE A 98 -2.13 -5.71 -10.25
CA ILE A 98 -3.27 -6.42 -9.66
C ILE A 98 -3.94 -5.56 -8.59
N VAL A 99 -3.13 -4.87 -7.79
CA VAL A 99 -3.58 -3.88 -6.81
C VAL A 99 -3.21 -2.50 -7.33
N PRO A 100 -4.15 -1.57 -7.53
CA PRO A 100 -3.82 -0.21 -7.92
C PRO A 100 -3.03 0.47 -6.80
N ALA A 101 -1.94 1.13 -7.18
CA ALA A 101 -1.18 1.97 -6.27
C ALA A 101 -1.82 3.37 -6.27
N THR A 102 -2.71 3.65 -5.31
CA THR A 102 -3.14 5.05 -5.13
C THR A 102 -1.99 5.86 -4.55
N ARG A 103 -1.98 7.18 -4.76
CA ARG A 103 -0.92 8.06 -4.22
C ARG A 103 -0.81 7.94 -2.69
N GLN A 104 -1.95 7.80 -2.02
CA GLN A 104 -2.02 7.55 -0.58
C GLN A 104 -1.43 6.19 -0.19
N ASP A 105 -1.75 5.11 -0.93
CA ASP A 105 -1.16 3.79 -0.67
C ASP A 105 0.35 3.79 -0.87
N GLN A 106 0.88 4.52 -1.86
CA GLN A 106 2.31 4.67 -2.07
C GLN A 106 2.97 5.40 -0.89
N CYS A 107 2.39 6.50 -0.42
CA CYS A 107 2.91 7.23 0.73
C CYS A 107 2.94 6.34 2.00
N GLU A 108 1.84 5.65 2.32
CA GLU A 108 1.77 4.73 3.48
C GLU A 108 2.75 3.55 3.37
N ILE A 109 2.91 2.96 2.18
CA ILE A 109 3.87 1.88 1.94
C ILE A 109 5.32 2.35 2.05
N HIS A 110 5.60 3.60 1.69
CA HIS A 110 6.94 4.18 1.80
C HIS A 110 7.19 4.84 3.15
N GLY A 111 6.22 4.81 4.08
CA GLY A 111 6.34 5.47 5.39
C GLY A 111 6.46 6.99 5.30
N LEU A 112 5.99 7.57 4.19
CA LEU A 112 5.97 9.00 3.94
C LEU A 112 4.57 9.51 4.25
N SER A 113 4.45 10.62 4.99
CA SER A 113 3.17 11.32 5.02
C SER A 113 2.91 12.01 3.68
N GLU A 114 1.66 12.27 3.34
CA GLU A 114 1.33 13.09 2.14
C GLU A 114 2.03 14.46 2.23
N GLN A 115 2.17 15.02 3.43
CA GLN A 115 2.88 16.28 3.66
C GLN A 115 4.37 16.15 3.29
N ASP A 116 5.04 15.09 3.75
CA ASP A 116 6.45 14.83 3.41
C ASP A 116 6.63 14.62 1.90
N PHE A 117 5.68 13.93 1.26
CA PHE A 117 5.68 13.76 -0.19
C PHE A 117 5.52 15.10 -0.92
N GLN A 118 4.58 15.95 -0.50
CA GLN A 118 4.37 17.27 -1.10
C GLN A 118 5.58 18.18 -0.88
N ASP A 119 6.24 18.09 0.28
CA ASP A 119 7.45 18.84 0.56
C ASP A 119 8.61 18.37 -0.34
N ILE A 120 8.83 17.06 -0.46
CA ILE A 120 9.83 16.49 -1.39
C ILE A 120 9.53 16.91 -2.83
N LEU A 121 8.28 16.81 -3.27
CA LEU A 121 7.85 17.20 -4.62
C LEU A 121 8.08 18.69 -4.86
N SER A 122 7.73 19.54 -3.90
CA SER A 122 7.91 21.00 -4.00
C SER A 122 9.38 21.37 -4.13
N ARG A 123 10.26 20.68 -3.39
CA ARG A 123 11.72 20.85 -3.47
C ARG A 123 12.25 20.43 -4.85
N ILE A 124 11.81 19.28 -5.37
CA ILE A 124 12.16 18.85 -6.74
C ILE A 124 11.71 19.89 -7.78
N ILE A 125 10.48 20.40 -7.68
CA ILE A 125 9.94 21.42 -8.60
C ILE A 125 10.73 22.74 -8.51
N ALA A 126 11.21 23.10 -7.32
CA ALA A 126 12.08 24.26 -7.10
C ALA A 126 13.50 24.07 -7.66
N GLY A 127 13.82 22.89 -8.22
CA GLY A 127 15.15 22.55 -8.74
C GLY A 127 16.11 22.05 -7.68
N GLU A 128 15.65 21.79 -6.46
CA GLU A 128 16.44 21.14 -5.43
C GLU A 128 16.58 19.64 -5.72
N ARG A 129 17.59 19.04 -5.10
CA ARG A 129 18.02 17.67 -5.33
C ARG A 129 17.95 16.86 -4.03
N PRO A 130 16.75 16.67 -3.45
CA PRO A 130 16.58 16.09 -2.13
C PRO A 130 17.02 14.62 -2.06
N PHE A 131 17.00 13.91 -3.20
CA PHE A 131 17.47 12.53 -3.28
C PHE A 131 19.00 12.46 -3.26
N GLU A 132 19.67 13.35 -3.99
CA GLU A 132 21.12 13.47 -4.02
C GLU A 132 21.66 13.96 -2.67
N GLU A 133 21.00 14.93 -2.04
CA GLU A 133 21.32 15.37 -0.68
C GLU A 133 21.24 14.22 0.32
N TRP A 134 20.21 13.38 0.21
CA TRP A 134 20.08 12.19 1.04
C TRP A 134 21.20 11.17 0.77
N MET A 135 21.52 10.90 -0.50
CA MET A 135 22.59 9.98 -0.86
C MET A 135 23.96 10.47 -0.38
N HIS A 136 24.25 11.77 -0.49
CA HIS A 136 25.46 12.36 0.06
C HIS A 136 25.54 12.24 1.58
N ALA A 137 24.43 12.46 2.29
CA ALA A 137 24.38 12.29 3.75
C ALA A 137 24.66 10.84 4.18
N HIS A 138 24.48 9.87 3.29
CA HIS A 138 24.75 8.45 3.51
C HIS A 138 26.09 7.98 2.90
N GLY A 139 26.92 8.90 2.44
CA GLY A 139 28.30 8.63 2.02
C GLY A 139 28.47 8.22 0.56
N HIS A 140 27.44 8.36 -0.28
CA HIS A 140 27.54 8.11 -1.71
C HIS A 140 28.28 9.24 -2.44
N SER A 141 29.16 8.85 -3.38
CA SER A 141 29.88 9.81 -4.23
C SER A 141 29.03 10.30 -5.39
N ASP A 142 29.41 11.44 -5.99
CA ASP A 142 28.74 11.95 -7.21
C ASP A 142 28.75 10.92 -8.35
N GLU A 143 29.83 10.15 -8.48
CA GLU A 143 29.98 9.10 -9.49
C GLU A 143 28.99 7.95 -9.28
N GLU A 144 28.81 7.49 -8.04
CA GLU A 144 27.82 6.46 -7.68
C GLU A 144 26.39 6.95 -7.92
N ILE A 145 26.11 8.21 -7.59
CA ILE A 145 24.81 8.84 -7.82
C ILE A 145 24.52 8.92 -9.33
N GLU A 146 25.50 9.30 -10.14
CA GLU A 146 25.35 9.37 -11.61
C GLU A 146 25.12 7.97 -12.22
N GLU A 147 25.77 6.93 -11.69
CA GLU A 147 25.51 5.55 -12.10
C GLU A 147 24.09 5.08 -11.75
N ILE A 148 23.62 5.39 -10.54
CA ILE A 148 22.24 5.10 -10.12
C ILE A 148 21.23 5.77 -11.07
N TYR A 149 21.46 7.04 -11.43
CA TYR A 149 20.61 7.74 -12.39
C TYR A 149 20.65 7.11 -13.78
N LYS A 150 21.82 6.70 -14.29
CA LYS A 150 21.92 5.98 -15.57
C LYS A 150 21.12 4.69 -15.57
N ILE A 151 21.13 3.93 -14.46
CA ILE A 151 20.35 2.71 -14.30
C ILE A 151 18.84 3.03 -14.32
N ILE A 152 18.41 4.07 -13.61
CA ILE A 152 17.01 4.50 -13.58
C ILE A 152 16.56 4.98 -14.97
N ASP A 153 17.33 5.83 -15.64
CA ASP A 153 17.01 6.34 -16.98
C ASP A 153 16.90 5.21 -17.99
N GLN A 154 17.84 4.26 -17.96
CA GLN A 154 17.81 3.09 -18.83
C GLN A 154 16.56 2.24 -18.58
N TRP A 155 16.16 2.08 -17.31
CA TRP A 155 14.93 1.38 -16.96
C TRP A 155 13.68 2.13 -17.45
N LEU A 156 13.63 3.46 -17.28
CA LEU A 156 12.51 4.30 -17.74
C LEU A 156 12.37 4.27 -19.27
N MET A 157 13.49 4.28 -20.00
CA MET A 157 13.52 4.11 -21.46
C MET A 157 13.00 2.73 -21.88
N GLN A 158 13.44 1.66 -21.22
CA GLN A 158 12.94 0.29 -21.49
C GLN A 158 11.43 0.16 -21.25
N LYS A 159 10.85 0.98 -20.37
CA LYS A 159 9.41 1.04 -20.09
C LYS A 159 8.66 2.03 -20.97
N GLY A 160 9.34 2.78 -21.84
CA GLY A 160 8.73 3.77 -22.74
C GLY A 160 8.15 4.98 -22.02
N ILE A 161 8.61 5.27 -20.80
CA ILE A 161 8.14 6.40 -19.98
C ILE A 161 8.82 7.71 -20.41
N ILE A 162 10.10 7.62 -20.78
CA ILE A 162 10.88 8.70 -21.39
C ILE A 162 11.39 8.26 -22.76
N PRO A 163 11.50 9.18 -23.74
CA PRO A 163 12.03 8.85 -25.06
C PRO A 163 13.48 8.34 -24.99
N HIS A 164 13.81 7.46 -25.94
CA HIS A 164 15.16 6.94 -26.15
C HIS A 164 16.15 8.00 -26.63
#